data_AF-A0A146M204-F1
#
_entry.id   AF-A0A146M204-F1
#
_cell.length_a   1.000
_cell.length_b   1.000
_cell.length_c   1.000
_cell.angle_alpha   90.00
_cell.angle_beta   90.00
_cell.angle_gamma   90.00
#
_symmetry.space_group_name_H-M   'P 1'
#
loop_
_entity.id
_entity.type
_entity.pdbx_description
1 polymer ?
#
loop_
_entity_poly.entity_id
_entity_poly.type
_entity_poly.pdbx_seq_one_letter_code
_entity_poly.pdbx_strand_id
1 'polypeptide(L)'
;TDSQRVKFTKEIKGLKIEITHCGTMRRKYRVCNVTRRPAQMQSFPLQLENGQTVECTVAKYFLDKYKMKLRYPHLPCLQVGQEHKHTYLPLEVCNIVAGQRCIKKLTDMQTSTMIKATARSAPDREREINNLVRRADFNNDAYVQEFGLAISNNMMEVRGRVLPPPKLQYGGRAPNIPSQIEYQGMLSAKQQALPNQGVWDMRGKQFFTGVEIRVWAIACFAPQRTVREDALRNFTQQLQKISNDAGMPIIGQPCFCKYATGPDQVEPMFRYLKSSFQALQLVVVVLPGKTPVYAEVKRVGDTVLGMATQCVQAKNVNKTSPQTLSNLCLKINVKLGGINSILVPSIRPKVFNEPVIFLGADVTHPPAGDNKKPSIAAVVGSMDAHPSRYAATVRVQQHRQEIIQELSSMVRELLIMFYKSTGGYKPHRIILYRDGVSEGQFLHVLQHELTAIREACIKLEGDYKPGITFIVVQKRHHTRLFCSDKKEQSGKSGNIPAGTTVDVGITHPTEFDFYLCSHQGIQGTSRPSHYHVLWDDNHFDSDELQCLTYQLCHTYVRCTRSVSIPAPAYYAHLVAFRARYHLVEKEHDSGEGSHQSGCSEDRTPGAMARAITVHADTKKVMYFA
;
A
#
# COMPACT_ATOMS: atom_id res chain seq x y z
N THR A 1 -14.02 -29.60 -15.17
CA THR A 1 -14.78 -29.40 -13.90
C THR A 1 -15.36 -28.00 -13.86
N ASP A 2 -16.42 -27.75 -13.06
CA ASP A 2 -17.02 -26.42 -12.95
C ASP A 2 -16.02 -25.34 -12.48
N SER A 3 -15.07 -25.71 -11.61
CA SER A 3 -13.97 -24.83 -11.18
C SER A 3 -13.12 -24.30 -12.35
N GLN A 4 -12.76 -25.16 -13.32
CA GLN A 4 -12.00 -24.75 -14.51
C GLN A 4 -12.80 -23.78 -15.38
N ARG A 5 -14.11 -24.05 -15.56
CA ARG A 5 -15.01 -23.19 -16.32
C ARG A 5 -15.09 -21.81 -15.67
N VAL A 6 -15.34 -21.73 -14.37
CA VAL A 6 -15.43 -20.46 -13.63
C VAL A 6 -14.12 -19.68 -13.72
N LYS A 7 -12.98 -20.35 -13.57
CA LYS A 7 -11.65 -19.71 -13.73
C LYS A 7 -11.48 -19.14 -15.13
N PHE A 8 -11.81 -19.89 -16.17
CA PHE A 8 -11.75 -19.43 -17.56
C PHE A 8 -12.71 -18.26 -17.82
N THR A 9 -13.97 -18.34 -17.35
CA THR A 9 -14.96 -17.26 -17.46
C THR A 9 -14.43 -15.97 -16.83
N LYS A 10 -13.84 -16.05 -15.63
CA LYS A 10 -13.25 -14.90 -14.94
C LYS A 10 -12.15 -14.24 -15.79
N GLU A 11 -11.38 -14.99 -16.57
CA GLU A 11 -10.31 -14.44 -17.42
C GLU A 11 -10.81 -13.87 -18.75
N ILE A 12 -11.73 -14.56 -19.44
CA ILE A 12 -12.16 -14.16 -20.79
C ILE A 12 -13.32 -13.15 -20.81
N LYS A 13 -14.16 -13.10 -19.78
CA LYS A 13 -15.28 -12.14 -19.71
C LYS A 13 -14.76 -10.71 -19.83
N GLY A 14 -15.38 -9.95 -20.74
CA GLY A 14 -15.03 -8.57 -21.08
C GLY A 14 -14.03 -8.42 -22.23
N LEU A 15 -13.30 -9.47 -22.63
CA LEU A 15 -12.36 -9.39 -23.75
C LEU A 15 -13.09 -9.35 -25.11
N LYS A 16 -12.45 -8.71 -26.09
CA LYS A 16 -12.87 -8.73 -27.49
C LYS A 16 -12.25 -9.93 -28.20
N ILE A 17 -13.08 -10.63 -28.95
CA ILE A 17 -12.69 -11.73 -29.84
C ILE A 17 -13.07 -11.38 -31.28
N GLU A 18 -12.44 -12.06 -32.23
CA GLU A 18 -12.85 -12.04 -33.63
C GLU A 18 -13.11 -13.45 -34.14
N ILE A 19 -14.08 -13.57 -35.05
CA ILE A 19 -14.45 -14.87 -35.61
C ILE A 19 -13.54 -15.27 -36.77
N THR A 20 -13.36 -16.58 -36.96
CA THR A 20 -12.51 -17.15 -38.01
C THR A 20 -13.27 -18.00 -39.03
N HIS A 21 -14.55 -18.28 -38.81
CA HIS A 21 -15.36 -19.20 -39.61
C HIS A 21 -16.11 -18.56 -40.78
N CYS A 22 -16.07 -17.24 -40.94
CA CYS A 22 -16.76 -16.51 -42.02
C CYS A 22 -15.80 -16.01 -43.12
N GLY A 23 -14.84 -16.85 -43.54
CA GLY A 23 -13.90 -16.51 -44.61
C GLY A 23 -13.07 -15.26 -44.31
N THR A 24 -13.16 -14.24 -45.18
CA THR A 24 -12.45 -12.96 -45.02
C THR A 24 -13.08 -12.04 -43.98
N MET A 25 -14.34 -12.26 -43.59
CA MET A 25 -15.04 -11.41 -42.63
C MET A 25 -14.59 -11.70 -41.19
N ARG A 26 -13.83 -10.77 -40.61
CA ARG A 26 -13.36 -10.83 -39.21
C ARG A 26 -14.23 -10.00 -38.28
N ARG A 27 -15.47 -10.46 -38.06
CA ARG A 27 -16.39 -9.76 -37.16
C ARG A 27 -15.91 -9.84 -35.71
N LYS A 28 -15.90 -8.70 -35.03
CA LYS A 28 -15.45 -8.57 -33.64
C LYS A 28 -16.62 -8.58 -32.67
N TYR A 29 -16.45 -9.26 -31.54
CA TYR A 29 -17.45 -9.37 -30.49
C TYR A 29 -16.81 -9.19 -29.11
N ARG A 30 -17.58 -8.73 -28.12
CA ARG A 30 -17.16 -8.75 -26.72
C ARG A 30 -17.81 -9.93 -26.01
N VAL A 31 -17.01 -10.67 -25.25
CA VAL A 31 -17.47 -11.81 -24.45
C VAL A 31 -18.18 -11.32 -23.20
N CYS A 32 -19.45 -11.70 -23.04
CA CYS A 32 -20.23 -11.39 -21.85
C CYS A 32 -20.31 -12.58 -20.87
N ASN A 33 -20.24 -13.82 -21.37
CA ASN A 33 -20.25 -15.00 -20.52
C ASN A 33 -19.64 -16.25 -21.20
N VAL A 34 -19.54 -17.35 -20.45
CA VAL A 34 -19.18 -18.68 -20.95
C VAL A 34 -20.26 -19.66 -20.54
N THR A 35 -20.78 -20.42 -21.50
CA THR A 35 -21.91 -21.33 -21.27
C THR A 35 -21.54 -22.44 -20.30
N ARG A 36 -22.52 -22.92 -19.52
CA ARG A 36 -22.33 -24.11 -18.66
C ARG A 36 -22.34 -25.40 -19.48
N ARG A 37 -23.22 -25.47 -20.48
CA ARG A 37 -23.34 -26.62 -21.38
C ARG A 37 -22.25 -26.56 -22.48
N PRO A 38 -21.73 -27.72 -22.92
CA PRO A 38 -20.79 -27.80 -24.04
C PRO A 38 -21.48 -27.49 -25.36
N ALA A 39 -20.72 -27.17 -26.42
CA ALA A 39 -21.26 -26.79 -27.73
C ALA A 39 -22.20 -27.83 -28.36
N GLN A 40 -22.00 -29.12 -28.07
CA GLN A 40 -22.90 -30.20 -28.51
C GLN A 40 -24.27 -30.22 -27.82
N MET A 41 -24.38 -29.64 -26.63
CA MET A 41 -25.63 -29.60 -25.83
C MET A 41 -26.18 -28.20 -25.64
N GLN A 42 -25.38 -27.16 -25.89
CA GLN A 42 -25.83 -25.78 -25.80
C GLN A 42 -26.74 -25.48 -26.99
N SER A 43 -27.98 -25.15 -26.69
CA SER A 43 -29.01 -24.80 -27.66
C SER A 43 -29.33 -23.31 -27.67
N PHE A 44 -29.97 -22.87 -28.75
CA PHE A 44 -30.56 -21.54 -28.88
C PHE A 44 -31.79 -21.61 -29.82
N PRO A 45 -32.76 -20.71 -29.67
CA PRO A 45 -33.88 -20.61 -30.60
C PRO A 45 -33.40 -20.08 -31.95
N LEU A 46 -33.58 -20.87 -33.00
CA LEU A 46 -33.26 -20.53 -34.39
C LEU A 46 -34.57 -20.35 -35.17
N GLN A 47 -34.79 -19.17 -35.73
CA GLN A 47 -35.87 -18.94 -36.69
C GLN A 47 -35.46 -19.47 -38.07
N LEU A 48 -36.28 -20.36 -38.62
CA LEU A 48 -36.16 -20.89 -39.97
C LEU A 48 -36.84 -19.92 -40.97
N GLU A 49 -36.55 -20.10 -42.26
CA GLU A 49 -37.09 -19.25 -43.34
C GLU A 49 -38.63 -19.32 -43.45
N ASN A 50 -39.23 -20.41 -43.00
CA ASN A 50 -40.69 -20.60 -42.93
C ASN A 50 -41.35 -19.91 -41.72
N GLY A 51 -40.59 -19.12 -40.94
CA GLY A 51 -41.07 -18.43 -39.74
C GLY A 51 -41.15 -19.30 -38.47
N GLN A 52 -40.91 -20.60 -38.56
CA GLN A 52 -40.92 -21.51 -37.41
C GLN A 52 -39.64 -21.33 -36.57
N THR A 53 -39.79 -21.28 -35.25
CA THR A 53 -38.65 -21.28 -34.32
C THR A 53 -38.38 -22.70 -33.85
N VAL A 54 -37.16 -23.19 -34.10
CA VAL A 54 -36.70 -24.51 -33.65
C VAL A 54 -35.52 -24.37 -32.70
N GLU A 55 -35.42 -25.28 -31.73
CA GLU A 55 -34.26 -25.33 -30.85
C GLU A 55 -33.11 -26.05 -31.57
N CYS A 56 -32.00 -25.34 -31.79
CA CYS A 56 -30.84 -25.88 -32.49
C CYS A 56 -29.60 -25.83 -31.60
N THR A 57 -28.80 -26.90 -31.57
CA THR A 57 -27.53 -26.90 -30.84
C THR A 57 -26.47 -26.13 -31.61
N VAL A 58 -25.52 -25.52 -30.89
CA VAL A 58 -24.42 -24.77 -31.51
C VAL A 58 -23.62 -25.66 -32.46
N ALA A 59 -23.31 -26.90 -32.07
CA ALA A 59 -22.59 -27.84 -32.93
C ALA A 59 -23.37 -28.18 -34.21
N LYS A 60 -24.68 -28.42 -34.13
CA LYS A 60 -25.52 -28.70 -35.30
C LYS A 60 -25.60 -27.49 -36.23
N TYR A 61 -25.83 -26.30 -35.67
CA TYR A 61 -25.87 -25.06 -36.46
C TYR A 61 -24.58 -24.81 -37.24
N PHE A 62 -23.41 -25.02 -36.63
CA PHE A 62 -22.12 -24.86 -37.32
C PHE A 62 -21.88 -25.91 -38.42
N LEU A 63 -22.35 -27.14 -38.21
CA LEU A 63 -22.31 -28.19 -39.23
C LEU A 63 -23.24 -27.86 -40.40
N ASP A 64 -24.47 -27.42 -40.13
CA ASP A 64 -25.49 -27.22 -41.15
C ASP A 64 -25.24 -25.94 -41.96
N LYS A 65 -24.97 -24.82 -41.28
CA LYS A 65 -24.82 -23.49 -41.89
C LYS A 65 -23.43 -23.22 -42.46
N TYR A 66 -22.39 -23.62 -41.74
CA TYR A 66 -21.00 -23.32 -42.12
C TYR A 66 -20.25 -24.55 -42.65
N LYS A 67 -20.92 -25.71 -42.77
CA LYS A 67 -20.31 -26.99 -43.18
C LYS A 67 -19.07 -27.34 -42.36
N MET A 68 -19.08 -26.96 -41.08
CA MET A 68 -17.94 -27.06 -40.18
C MET A 68 -18.23 -28.05 -39.06
N LYS A 69 -17.57 -29.22 -39.10
CA LYS A 69 -17.59 -30.17 -37.97
C LYS A 69 -16.64 -29.67 -36.89
N LEU A 70 -17.19 -29.35 -35.71
CA LEU A 70 -16.38 -28.88 -34.59
C LEU A 70 -15.39 -29.95 -34.13
N ARG A 71 -14.13 -29.56 -33.89
CA ARG A 71 -13.09 -30.47 -33.35
C ARG A 71 -13.26 -30.70 -31.86
N TYR A 72 -13.74 -29.69 -31.12
CA TYR A 72 -13.89 -29.74 -29.67
C TYR A 72 -15.34 -29.49 -29.20
N PRO A 73 -16.32 -30.31 -29.63
CA PRO A 73 -17.75 -30.08 -29.34
C PRO A 73 -18.12 -30.25 -27.85
N HIS A 74 -17.25 -30.89 -27.07
CA HIS A 74 -17.36 -31.08 -25.62
C HIS A 74 -16.93 -29.85 -24.80
N LEU A 75 -16.36 -28.82 -25.41
CA LEU A 75 -16.00 -27.56 -24.75
C LEU A 75 -17.20 -26.58 -24.72
N PRO A 76 -17.24 -25.63 -23.76
CA PRO A 76 -18.30 -24.62 -23.70
C PRO A 76 -18.21 -23.62 -24.86
N CYS A 77 -19.22 -22.75 -24.98
CA CYS A 77 -19.25 -21.65 -25.94
C CYS A 77 -19.02 -20.30 -25.23
N LEU A 78 -18.53 -19.32 -25.99
CA LEU A 78 -18.52 -17.92 -25.58
C LEU A 78 -19.90 -17.33 -25.88
N GLN A 79 -20.56 -16.78 -24.87
CA GLN A 79 -21.69 -15.90 -25.09
C GLN A 79 -21.16 -14.49 -25.36
N VAL A 80 -21.66 -13.89 -26.44
CA VAL A 80 -21.15 -12.59 -26.91
C VAL A 80 -22.26 -11.60 -27.21
N GLY A 81 -21.93 -10.30 -27.17
CA GLY A 81 -22.90 -9.23 -27.41
C GLY A 81 -23.77 -8.96 -26.18
N GLN A 82 -25.09 -8.89 -26.37
CA GLN A 82 -26.04 -8.62 -25.29
C GLN A 82 -26.29 -9.89 -24.47
N GLU A 83 -26.18 -9.81 -23.14
CA GLU A 83 -26.29 -10.98 -22.24
C GLU A 83 -27.69 -11.62 -22.23
N HIS A 84 -28.73 -10.86 -22.58
CA HIS A 84 -30.10 -11.38 -22.76
C HIS A 84 -30.33 -12.02 -24.14
N LYS A 85 -29.35 -11.96 -25.05
CA LYS A 85 -29.41 -12.61 -26.37
C LYS A 85 -28.61 -13.92 -26.37
N HIS A 86 -29.02 -14.82 -27.26
CA HIS A 86 -28.51 -16.18 -27.36
C HIS A 86 -27.43 -16.33 -28.45
N THR A 87 -26.46 -15.41 -28.50
CA THR A 87 -25.36 -15.50 -29.47
C THR A 87 -24.19 -16.27 -28.86
N TYR A 88 -24.01 -17.50 -29.29
CA TYR A 88 -22.98 -18.42 -28.80
C TYR A 88 -21.96 -18.75 -29.89
N LEU A 89 -20.68 -18.69 -29.53
CA LEU A 89 -19.57 -19.00 -30.43
C LEU A 89 -18.70 -20.13 -29.85
N PRO A 90 -18.42 -21.22 -30.60
CA PRO A 90 -17.44 -22.22 -30.20
C PRO A 90 -16.05 -21.61 -29.97
N LEU A 91 -15.28 -22.15 -29.03
CA LEU A 91 -13.94 -21.62 -28.71
C LEU A 91 -12.99 -21.68 -29.92
N GLU A 92 -13.08 -22.74 -30.73
CA GLU A 92 -12.17 -22.98 -31.87
C GLU A 92 -12.35 -22.02 -33.05
N VAL A 93 -13.41 -21.23 -33.07
CA VAL A 93 -13.69 -20.24 -34.13
C VAL A 93 -13.43 -18.81 -33.67
N CYS A 94 -12.77 -18.62 -32.53
CA CYS A 94 -12.56 -17.32 -31.90
C CYS A 94 -11.06 -17.05 -31.65
N ASN A 95 -10.57 -15.92 -32.13
CA ASN A 95 -9.24 -15.40 -31.78
C ASN A 95 -9.37 -14.19 -30.86
N ILE A 96 -8.43 -14.01 -29.92
CA ILE A 96 -8.37 -12.78 -29.12
C ILE A 96 -7.91 -11.63 -30.02
N VAL A 97 -8.67 -10.53 -30.05
CA VAL A 97 -8.28 -9.34 -30.83
C VAL A 97 -6.98 -8.75 -30.26
N ALA A 98 -6.03 -8.43 -31.12
CA ALA A 98 -4.75 -7.83 -30.74
C ALA A 98 -4.91 -6.42 -30.13
N GLY A 99 -3.88 -5.94 -29.41
CA GLY A 99 -3.83 -4.58 -28.86
C GLY A 99 -4.74 -4.33 -27.64
N GLN A 100 -5.27 -5.38 -27.01
CA GLN A 100 -6.09 -5.23 -25.80
C GLN A 100 -5.22 -5.17 -24.55
N ARG A 101 -5.21 -4.01 -23.89
CA ARG A 101 -4.51 -3.82 -22.60
C ARG A 101 -5.09 -4.73 -21.52
N CYS A 102 -4.21 -5.44 -20.80
CA CYS A 102 -4.60 -6.17 -19.59
C CYS A 102 -4.83 -5.18 -18.44
N ILE A 103 -6.09 -5.06 -18.00
CA ILE A 103 -6.50 -4.20 -16.88
C ILE A 103 -6.54 -4.98 -15.55
N LYS A 104 -6.70 -6.31 -15.64
CA LYS A 104 -6.76 -7.20 -14.47
C LYS A 104 -5.41 -7.23 -13.77
N LYS A 105 -5.44 -7.46 -12.46
CA LYS A 105 -4.23 -7.57 -11.65
C LYS A 105 -3.42 -8.79 -12.13
N LEU A 106 -2.14 -8.56 -12.44
CA LEU A 106 -1.21 -9.63 -12.77
C LEU A 106 -1.00 -10.55 -11.56
N THR A 107 -0.79 -11.84 -11.84
CA THR A 107 -0.33 -12.78 -10.81
C THR A 107 1.06 -12.40 -10.29
N ASP A 108 1.45 -12.94 -9.12
CA ASP A 108 2.76 -12.65 -8.52
C ASP A 108 3.91 -13.07 -9.45
N MET A 109 3.74 -14.19 -10.18
CA MET A 109 4.71 -14.67 -11.19
C MET A 109 4.79 -13.73 -12.40
N GLN A 110 3.65 -13.36 -13.00
CA GLN A 110 3.62 -12.41 -14.11
C GLN A 110 4.18 -11.04 -13.72
N THR A 111 3.89 -10.58 -12.49
CA THR A 111 4.43 -9.33 -11.94
C THR A 111 5.95 -9.40 -11.85
N SER A 112 6.50 -10.51 -11.33
CA SER A 112 7.95 -10.73 -11.26
C SER A 112 8.59 -10.72 -12.66
N THR A 113 8.00 -11.43 -13.62
CA THR A 113 8.48 -11.46 -15.01
C THR A 113 8.43 -10.07 -15.66
N MET A 114 7.33 -9.34 -15.49
CA MET A 114 7.18 -7.97 -16.00
C MET A 114 8.24 -7.04 -15.40
N ILE A 115 8.43 -7.05 -14.07
CA ILE A 115 9.44 -6.21 -13.40
C ILE A 115 10.84 -6.53 -13.93
N LYS A 116 11.19 -7.82 -14.08
CA LYS A 116 12.49 -8.21 -14.63
C LYS A 116 12.67 -7.75 -16.08
N ALA A 117 11.62 -7.83 -16.89
CA ALA A 117 11.67 -7.43 -18.29
C ALA A 117 11.79 -5.90 -18.46
N THR A 118 11.17 -5.11 -17.57
CA THR A 118 11.06 -3.64 -17.72
C THR A 118 11.96 -2.83 -16.80
N ALA A 119 12.60 -3.45 -15.81
CA ALA A 119 13.56 -2.74 -14.96
C ALA A 119 14.75 -2.27 -15.79
N ARG A 120 15.00 -0.97 -15.78
CA ARG A 120 16.11 -0.31 -16.47
C ARG A 120 16.79 0.63 -15.49
N SER A 121 18.12 0.64 -15.49
CA SER A 121 18.89 1.62 -14.72
C SER A 121 18.52 3.04 -15.14
N ALA A 122 18.85 4.06 -14.35
CA ALA A 122 18.55 5.43 -14.73
C ALA A 122 19.25 5.82 -16.05
N PRO A 123 20.56 5.53 -16.26
CA PRO A 123 21.24 5.85 -17.53
C PRO A 123 20.67 5.10 -18.75
N ASP A 124 20.25 3.84 -18.58
CA ASP A 124 19.63 3.10 -19.68
C ASP A 124 18.27 3.68 -20.04
N ARG A 125 17.49 4.04 -19.03
CA ARG A 125 16.17 4.64 -19.21
C ARG A 125 16.26 6.01 -19.89
N GLU A 126 17.23 6.82 -19.50
CA GLU A 126 17.53 8.11 -20.13
C GLU A 126 17.82 7.93 -21.62
N ARG A 127 18.70 6.98 -21.95
CA ARG A 127 19.05 6.64 -23.34
C ARG A 127 17.84 6.15 -24.14
N GLU A 128 17.00 5.28 -23.54
CA GLU A 128 15.77 4.81 -24.17
C GLU A 128 14.81 5.98 -24.49
N ILE A 129 14.66 6.94 -23.57
CA ILE A 129 13.81 8.12 -23.79
C ILE A 129 14.38 9.02 -24.89
N ASN A 130 15.68 9.34 -24.84
CA ASN A 130 16.32 10.17 -25.86
C ASN A 130 16.24 9.54 -27.25
N ASN A 131 16.42 8.21 -27.34
CA ASN A 131 16.25 7.49 -28.60
C ASN A 131 14.79 7.48 -29.08
N LEU A 132 13.82 7.38 -28.17
CA LEU A 132 12.40 7.45 -28.50
C LEU A 132 12.04 8.81 -29.07
N VAL A 133 12.45 9.91 -28.43
CA VAL A 133 12.17 11.28 -28.90
C VAL A 133 12.77 11.51 -30.29
N ARG A 134 14.03 11.12 -30.50
CA ARG A 134 14.69 11.22 -31.82
C ARG A 134 13.99 10.41 -32.91
N ARG A 135 13.43 9.24 -32.57
CA ARG A 135 12.69 8.39 -33.52
C ARG A 135 11.25 8.85 -33.75
N ALA A 136 10.64 9.48 -32.75
CA ALA A 136 9.30 10.04 -32.86
C ALA A 136 9.31 11.25 -33.81
N ASP A 137 10.44 11.97 -33.87
CA ASP A 137 10.71 13.03 -34.84
C ASP A 137 9.56 14.05 -34.91
N PHE A 138 9.15 14.54 -33.75
CA PHE A 138 7.93 15.33 -33.59
C PHE A 138 7.88 16.57 -34.49
N ASN A 139 9.02 17.16 -34.84
CA ASN A 139 9.07 18.35 -35.70
C ASN A 139 8.72 18.06 -37.17
N ASN A 140 8.69 16.78 -37.57
CA ASN A 140 8.24 16.33 -38.89
C ASN A 140 6.79 15.82 -38.89
N ASP A 141 6.08 15.90 -37.75
CA ASP A 141 4.65 15.62 -37.70
C ASP A 141 3.86 16.77 -38.34
N ALA A 142 2.97 16.41 -39.28
CA ALA A 142 2.18 17.39 -40.04
C ALA A 142 1.34 18.31 -39.15
N TYR A 143 0.81 17.79 -38.04
CA TYR A 143 0.01 18.59 -37.11
C TYR A 143 0.89 19.49 -36.25
N VAL A 144 2.08 19.04 -35.85
CA VAL A 144 3.02 19.88 -35.09
C VAL A 144 3.45 21.10 -35.93
N GLN A 145 3.73 20.88 -37.21
CA GLN A 145 4.08 21.96 -38.15
C GLN A 145 2.92 22.90 -38.42
N GLU A 146 1.71 22.38 -38.63
CA GLU A 146 0.50 23.18 -38.85
C GLU A 146 0.23 24.15 -37.70
N PHE A 147 0.46 23.71 -36.45
CA PHE A 147 0.30 24.54 -35.26
C PHE A 147 1.53 25.43 -34.95
N GLY A 148 2.56 25.43 -35.82
CA GLY A 148 3.77 26.23 -35.63
C GLY A 148 4.58 25.86 -34.38
N LEU A 149 4.47 24.62 -33.91
CA LEU A 149 5.15 24.14 -32.71
C LEU A 149 6.55 23.64 -33.04
N ALA A 150 7.49 23.86 -32.12
CA ALA A 150 8.84 23.31 -32.19
C ALA A 150 9.17 22.59 -30.87
N ILE A 151 9.55 21.32 -30.97
CA ILE A 151 9.85 20.47 -29.82
C ILE A 151 11.36 20.17 -29.80
N SER A 152 12.01 20.45 -28.67
CA SER A 152 13.41 20.13 -28.46
C SER A 152 13.63 18.61 -28.40
N ASN A 153 14.70 18.14 -29.04
CA ASN A 153 15.14 16.75 -28.99
C ASN A 153 16.04 16.43 -27.79
N ASN A 154 16.37 17.44 -26.98
CA ASN A 154 17.21 17.31 -25.81
C ASN A 154 16.35 17.41 -24.54
N MET A 155 16.68 16.61 -23.54
CA MET A 155 16.09 16.76 -22.21
C MET A 155 16.40 18.15 -21.64
N MET A 156 15.44 18.71 -20.91
CA MET A 156 15.63 19.97 -20.22
C MET A 156 16.67 19.81 -19.11
N GLU A 157 17.71 20.64 -19.12
CA GLU A 157 18.67 20.72 -18.03
C GLU A 157 18.09 21.56 -16.90
N VAL A 158 18.13 21.00 -15.68
CA VAL A 158 17.63 21.65 -14.47
C VAL A 158 18.67 21.56 -13.37
N ARG A 159 18.78 22.61 -12.57
CA ARG A 159 19.66 22.61 -11.40
C ARG A 159 18.89 22.09 -10.19
N GLY A 160 19.26 20.90 -9.74
CA GLY A 160 18.78 20.34 -8.47
C GLY A 160 19.63 20.78 -7.28
N ARG A 161 19.07 20.71 -6.09
CA ARG A 161 19.77 20.84 -4.81
C ARG A 161 19.70 19.50 -4.07
N VAL A 162 20.77 19.07 -3.41
CA VAL A 162 20.73 17.88 -2.55
C VAL A 162 20.60 18.33 -1.11
N LEU A 163 19.42 18.15 -0.52
CA LEU A 163 19.16 18.52 0.87
C LEU A 163 19.99 17.66 1.84
N PRO A 164 20.52 18.24 2.93
CA PRO A 164 21.21 17.47 3.93
C PRO A 164 20.24 16.55 4.68
N PRO A 165 20.60 15.27 4.93
CA PRO A 165 19.76 14.38 5.72
C PRO A 165 19.76 14.79 7.20
N PRO A 166 18.65 14.58 7.94
CA PRO A 166 18.63 14.83 9.37
C PRO A 166 19.52 13.84 10.12
N LYS A 167 20.03 14.28 11.27
CA LYS A 167 20.57 13.38 12.29
C LYS A 167 19.41 12.73 13.04
N LEU A 168 19.52 11.43 13.27
CA LEU A 168 18.56 10.65 14.05
C LEU A 168 19.13 10.34 15.42
N GLN A 169 18.36 10.55 16.46
CA GLN A 169 18.73 10.24 17.83
C GLN A 169 18.11 8.90 18.25
N TYR A 170 18.97 8.01 18.71
CA TYR A 170 18.63 6.74 19.33
C TYR A 170 18.75 6.86 20.85
N GLY A 171 18.43 5.78 21.55
CA GLY A 171 18.65 5.69 22.99
C GLY A 171 20.14 5.51 23.32
N GLY A 172 20.40 4.91 24.47
CA GLY A 172 21.73 4.49 24.88
C GLY A 172 21.62 3.31 25.84
N ARG A 173 22.72 2.57 26.01
CA ARG A 173 22.82 1.53 27.05
C ARG A 173 22.70 2.22 28.40
N ALA A 174 21.61 1.96 29.15
CA ALA A 174 21.68 2.10 30.59
C ALA A 174 22.73 1.07 31.08
N PRO A 175 23.83 1.48 31.71
CA PRO A 175 24.79 0.53 32.23
C PRO A 175 24.12 -0.30 33.34
N ASN A 176 24.10 -1.61 33.17
CA ASN A 176 23.71 -2.52 34.26
C ASN A 176 24.84 -2.58 35.32
N ILE A 177 24.69 -1.78 36.40
CA ILE A 177 25.13 -1.96 37.82
C ILE A 177 26.66 -1.92 38.14
N PRO A 178 27.14 -1.65 39.38
CA PRO A 178 27.06 -0.45 40.23
C PRO A 178 28.45 0.16 40.54
N SER A 179 28.59 1.48 40.57
CA SER A 179 29.51 2.15 41.50
C SER A 179 29.14 3.62 41.60
N GLN A 180 28.81 4.05 42.81
CA GLN A 180 28.80 5.46 43.16
C GLN A 180 30.23 5.95 42.97
N ILE A 181 30.50 6.75 41.93
CA ILE A 181 31.53 7.82 41.89
C ILE A 181 31.58 8.54 40.52
N GLU A 182 30.97 8.02 39.45
CA GLU A 182 30.97 8.73 38.13
C GLU A 182 29.56 9.21 37.71
N TYR A 183 28.86 9.93 38.60
CA TYR A 183 27.45 10.29 38.39
C TYR A 183 27.18 11.59 37.59
N GLN A 184 28.21 12.28 37.09
CA GLN A 184 28.04 13.56 36.38
C GLN A 184 28.57 13.61 34.94
N GLY A 185 29.33 12.60 34.48
CA GLY A 185 29.89 12.57 33.12
C GLY A 185 29.25 11.58 32.15
N MET A 186 28.48 10.59 32.65
CA MET A 186 28.14 9.38 31.89
C MET A 186 26.64 9.18 31.59
N LEU A 187 25.81 10.19 31.85
CA LEU A 187 24.36 10.16 31.60
C LEU A 187 23.94 10.60 30.18
N SER A 188 24.86 10.80 29.23
CA SER A 188 24.54 11.64 28.05
C SER A 188 25.13 11.22 26.70
N ALA A 189 25.66 10.01 26.50
CA ALA A 189 26.05 9.57 25.16
C ALA A 189 24.82 9.08 24.34
N LYS A 190 23.84 9.97 24.12
CA LYS A 190 22.73 9.76 23.16
C LYS A 190 23.34 9.39 21.81
N GLN A 191 23.08 8.18 21.33
CA GLN A 191 23.70 7.69 20.11
C GLN A 191 23.00 8.32 18.91
N GLN A 192 23.77 8.89 17.98
CA GLN A 192 23.23 9.50 16.77
C GLN A 192 23.53 8.63 15.55
N ALA A 193 22.60 8.59 14.60
CA ALA A 193 22.81 8.03 13.28
C ALA A 193 22.77 9.18 12.26
N LEU A 194 23.77 9.22 11.37
CA LEU A 194 23.78 10.08 10.21
C LEU A 194 23.45 9.22 8.98
N PRO A 195 22.32 9.48 8.29
CA PRO A 195 22.02 8.81 7.03
C PRO A 195 23.09 9.11 5.99
N ASN A 196 23.55 8.06 5.31
CA ASN A 196 24.44 8.18 4.15
C ASN A 196 23.70 7.66 2.92
N GLN A 197 23.56 8.50 1.89
CA GLN A 197 22.79 8.19 0.67
C GLN A 197 21.39 7.61 0.97
N GLY A 198 20.70 8.16 1.98
CA GLY A 198 19.36 7.74 2.39
C GLY A 198 19.29 6.42 3.18
N VAL A 199 20.40 5.89 3.69
CA VAL A 199 20.45 4.65 4.49
C VAL A 199 21.27 4.85 5.76
N TRP A 200 20.85 4.22 6.85
CA TRP A 200 21.64 4.05 8.06
C TRP A 200 21.39 2.67 8.66
N ASP A 201 22.06 2.34 9.76
CA ASP A 201 21.81 1.11 10.50
C ASP A 201 21.81 1.32 12.02
N MET A 202 21.33 0.30 12.71
CA MET A 202 21.24 0.25 14.17
C MET A 202 22.42 -0.46 14.83
N ARG A 203 23.54 -0.69 14.11
CA ARG A 203 24.70 -1.34 14.74
C ARG A 203 25.24 -0.43 15.83
N GLY A 204 25.41 -1.02 17.02
CA GLY A 204 25.80 -0.31 18.24
C GLY A 204 24.74 0.65 18.78
N LYS A 205 23.48 0.61 18.30
CA LYS A 205 22.40 1.52 18.70
C LYS A 205 21.22 0.80 19.33
N GLN A 206 20.61 1.43 20.34
CA GLN A 206 19.39 0.97 20.98
C GLN A 206 18.21 1.89 20.68
N PHE A 207 16.99 1.36 20.67
CA PHE A 207 15.80 2.17 20.45
C PHE A 207 15.71 3.34 21.43
N PHE A 208 15.18 4.47 20.97
CA PHE A 208 14.98 5.66 21.80
C PHE A 208 14.11 5.36 23.02
N THR A 209 13.05 4.58 22.83
CA THR A 209 12.25 3.99 23.90
C THR A 209 11.94 2.55 23.50
N GLY A 210 12.71 1.62 24.06
CA GLY A 210 12.50 0.18 23.86
C GLY A 210 11.49 -0.39 24.85
N VAL A 211 10.58 -1.23 24.37
CA VAL A 211 9.62 -1.96 25.21
C VAL A 211 10.25 -3.25 25.72
N GLU A 212 10.14 -3.50 27.02
CA GLU A 212 10.46 -4.79 27.61
C GLU A 212 9.30 -5.79 27.40
N ILE A 213 9.59 -6.95 26.84
CA ILE A 213 8.62 -8.00 26.53
C ILE A 213 8.82 -9.17 27.50
N ARG A 214 7.88 -9.34 28.42
CA ARG A 214 7.90 -10.37 29.47
C ARG A 214 6.94 -11.53 29.17
N VAL A 215 5.75 -11.23 28.67
CA VAL A 215 4.72 -12.25 28.37
C VAL A 215 4.38 -12.21 26.88
N TRP A 216 4.77 -13.25 26.16
CA TRP A 216 4.60 -13.35 24.72
C TRP A 216 4.39 -14.80 24.28
N ALA A 217 3.76 -14.99 23.14
CA ALA A 217 3.39 -16.31 22.61
C ALA A 217 3.82 -16.50 21.15
N ILE A 218 3.98 -17.75 20.74
CA ILE A 218 4.17 -18.17 19.35
C ILE A 218 3.00 -19.04 18.90
N ALA A 219 2.36 -18.64 17.79
CA ALA A 219 1.36 -19.45 17.09
C ALA A 219 1.91 -19.84 15.71
N CYS A 220 2.20 -21.13 15.50
CA CYS A 220 2.78 -21.61 14.26
C CYS A 220 1.71 -22.22 13.34
N PHE A 221 1.34 -21.50 12.27
CA PHE A 221 0.41 -22.00 11.25
C PHE A 221 1.11 -22.64 10.05
N ALA A 222 2.44 -22.80 10.13
CA ALA A 222 3.18 -23.60 9.18
C ALA A 222 3.18 -25.08 9.65
N PRO A 223 3.04 -26.06 8.74
CA PRO A 223 3.12 -27.46 9.12
C PRO A 223 4.43 -27.78 9.85
N GLN A 224 4.38 -28.63 10.88
CA GLN A 224 5.55 -28.99 11.69
C GLN A 224 6.69 -29.61 10.87
N ARG A 225 6.38 -30.30 9.77
CA ARG A 225 7.39 -30.80 8.81
C ARG A 225 8.17 -29.69 8.11
N THR A 226 7.57 -28.52 7.94
CA THR A 226 8.14 -27.36 7.25
C THR A 226 8.88 -26.43 8.20
N VAL A 227 8.33 -26.24 9.41
CA VAL A 227 8.97 -25.49 10.49
C VAL A 227 9.02 -26.43 11.69
N ARG A 228 10.19 -26.99 11.97
CA ARG A 228 10.41 -27.91 13.09
C ARG A 228 10.55 -27.11 14.40
N GLU A 229 10.41 -27.79 15.53
CA GLU A 229 10.55 -27.16 16.85
C GLU A 229 11.95 -26.57 17.07
N ASP A 230 13.01 -27.24 16.59
CA ASP A 230 14.38 -26.71 16.68
C ASP A 230 14.54 -25.40 15.91
N ALA A 231 13.85 -25.25 14.77
CA ALA A 231 13.86 -24.01 14.02
C ALA A 231 13.16 -22.88 14.79
N LEU A 232 12.06 -23.18 15.49
CA LEU A 232 11.38 -22.21 16.38
C LEU A 232 12.26 -21.80 17.57
N ARG A 233 12.98 -22.76 18.17
CA ARG A 233 13.92 -22.50 19.27
C ARG A 233 15.08 -21.62 18.83
N ASN A 234 15.72 -21.96 17.70
CA ASN A 234 16.81 -21.15 17.13
C ASN A 234 16.31 -19.75 16.77
N PHE A 235 15.18 -19.65 16.07
CA PHE A 235 14.56 -18.35 15.77
C PHE A 235 14.33 -17.51 17.02
N THR A 236 13.80 -18.11 18.09
CA THR A 236 13.56 -17.44 19.37
C THR A 236 14.84 -16.92 19.98
N GLN A 237 15.89 -17.75 20.08
CA GLN A 237 17.19 -17.35 20.64
C GLN A 237 17.82 -16.20 19.86
N GLN A 238 17.80 -16.28 18.51
CA GLN A 238 18.35 -15.22 17.66
C GLN A 238 17.53 -13.93 17.76
N LEU A 239 16.20 -14.04 17.82
CA LEU A 239 15.33 -12.87 18.00
C LEU A 239 15.59 -12.21 19.36
N GLN A 240 15.69 -12.98 20.44
CA GLN A 240 16.01 -12.48 21.78
C GLN A 240 17.35 -11.74 21.79
N LYS A 241 18.41 -12.34 21.22
CA LYS A 241 19.72 -11.71 21.10
C LYS A 241 19.64 -10.35 20.40
N ILE A 242 19.05 -10.31 19.19
CA ILE A 242 18.95 -9.08 18.40
C ILE A 242 18.05 -8.04 19.07
N SER A 243 16.98 -8.48 19.76
CA SER A 243 16.08 -7.61 20.50
C SER A 243 16.76 -6.95 21.70
N ASN A 244 17.58 -7.70 22.44
CA ASN A 244 18.40 -7.19 23.55
C ASN A 244 19.44 -6.19 23.06
N ASP A 245 20.13 -6.51 21.96
CA ASP A 245 21.10 -5.60 21.33
C ASP A 245 20.45 -4.28 20.89
N ALA A 246 19.20 -4.33 20.44
CA ALA A 246 18.40 -3.17 20.05
C ALA A 246 17.72 -2.43 21.23
N GLY A 247 17.89 -2.90 22.47
CA GLY A 247 17.27 -2.27 23.65
C GLY A 247 15.78 -2.55 23.83
N MET A 248 15.23 -3.58 23.18
CA MET A 248 13.86 -4.08 23.35
C MET A 248 13.93 -5.51 23.92
N PRO A 249 14.29 -5.69 25.19
CA PRO A 249 14.60 -7.01 25.70
C PRO A 249 13.38 -7.92 25.72
N ILE A 250 13.54 -9.13 25.16
CA ILE A 250 12.56 -10.22 25.26
C ILE A 250 13.02 -11.17 26.36
N ILE A 251 12.32 -11.15 27.48
CA ILE A 251 12.66 -11.90 28.69
C ILE A 251 11.97 -13.25 28.69
N GLY A 252 12.74 -14.31 28.97
CA GLY A 252 12.22 -15.66 29.11
C GLY A 252 11.71 -16.30 27.81
N GLN A 253 11.35 -17.58 27.89
CA GLN A 253 10.74 -18.33 26.79
C GLN A 253 9.27 -17.89 26.58
N PRO A 254 8.70 -18.09 25.38
CA PRO A 254 7.29 -17.76 25.16
C PRO A 254 6.40 -18.57 26.10
N CYS A 255 5.38 -17.93 26.69
CA CYS A 255 4.46 -18.60 27.62
C CYS A 255 3.56 -19.64 26.93
N PHE A 256 3.49 -19.58 25.60
CA PHE A 256 2.76 -20.52 24.77
C PHE A 256 3.46 -20.67 23.41
N CYS A 257 3.65 -21.91 22.94
CA CYS A 257 4.17 -22.21 21.62
C CYS A 257 3.48 -23.46 21.06
N LYS A 258 2.54 -23.30 20.11
CA LYS A 258 1.80 -24.42 19.51
C LYS A 258 1.62 -24.26 18.00
N TYR A 259 1.44 -25.41 17.35
CA TYR A 259 1.05 -25.50 15.94
C TYR A 259 -0.47 -25.44 15.80
N ALA A 260 -0.94 -24.83 14.70
CA ALA A 260 -2.33 -24.86 14.28
C ALA A 260 -2.43 -24.89 12.76
N THR A 261 -3.60 -25.23 12.23
CA THR A 261 -3.83 -25.28 10.78
C THR A 261 -5.15 -24.61 10.43
N GLY A 262 -5.13 -23.80 9.38
CA GLY A 262 -6.33 -23.14 8.86
C GLY A 262 -6.71 -21.85 9.60
N PRO A 263 -7.52 -20.98 8.96
CA PRO A 263 -7.95 -19.71 9.54
C PRO A 263 -8.89 -19.88 10.73
N ASP A 264 -9.73 -20.93 10.75
CA ASP A 264 -10.74 -21.12 11.80
C ASP A 264 -10.15 -21.38 13.20
N GLN A 265 -8.87 -21.76 13.26
CA GLN A 265 -8.15 -21.96 14.53
C GLN A 265 -7.60 -20.66 15.15
N VAL A 266 -7.60 -19.54 14.41
CA VAL A 266 -7.04 -18.27 14.87
C VAL A 266 -7.84 -17.70 16.04
N GLU A 267 -9.15 -17.55 15.87
CA GLU A 267 -10.01 -16.90 16.86
C GLU A 267 -10.11 -17.69 18.18
N PRO A 268 -10.34 -19.02 18.18
CA PRO A 268 -10.33 -19.83 19.40
C PRO A 268 -8.99 -19.76 20.13
N MET A 269 -7.88 -19.88 19.40
CA MET A 269 -6.54 -19.80 20.00
C MET A 269 -6.27 -18.44 20.63
N PHE A 270 -6.62 -17.34 19.96
CA PHE A 270 -6.36 -16.01 20.49
C PHE A 270 -7.26 -15.69 21.68
N ARG A 271 -8.52 -16.16 21.70
CA ARG A 271 -9.38 -16.05 22.89
C ARG A 271 -8.76 -16.78 24.08
N TYR A 272 -8.31 -18.03 23.88
CA TYR A 272 -7.62 -18.79 24.91
C TYR A 272 -6.38 -18.04 25.42
N LEU A 273 -5.53 -17.54 24.51
CA LEU A 273 -4.34 -16.77 24.90
C LEU A 273 -4.69 -15.53 25.73
N LYS A 274 -5.73 -14.78 25.35
CA LYS A 274 -6.16 -13.58 26.07
C LYS A 274 -6.73 -13.91 27.45
N SER A 275 -7.49 -15.00 27.59
CA SER A 275 -8.06 -15.40 28.89
C SER A 275 -7.03 -16.04 29.83
N SER A 276 -6.10 -16.83 29.29
CA SER A 276 -5.14 -17.59 30.08
C SER A 276 -3.91 -16.79 30.49
N PHE A 277 -3.54 -15.76 29.71
CA PHE A 277 -2.36 -14.94 29.96
C PHE A 277 -2.75 -13.45 30.01
N GLN A 278 -3.23 -12.99 31.16
CA GLN A 278 -3.78 -11.62 31.32
C GLN A 278 -2.79 -10.51 30.94
N ALA A 279 -1.49 -10.72 31.13
CA ALA A 279 -0.44 -9.75 30.82
C ALA A 279 0.19 -9.94 29.42
N LEU A 280 -0.43 -10.73 28.52
CA LEU A 280 0.12 -11.03 27.19
C LEU A 280 0.33 -9.77 26.35
N GLN A 281 1.58 -9.52 25.97
CA GLN A 281 1.98 -8.33 25.21
C GLN A 281 2.00 -8.59 23.70
N LEU A 282 2.41 -9.79 23.25
CA LEU A 282 2.66 -10.06 21.84
C LEU A 282 2.35 -11.50 21.45
N VAL A 283 1.72 -11.69 20.29
CA VAL A 283 1.67 -12.99 19.60
C VAL A 283 2.48 -12.94 18.31
N VAL A 284 3.55 -13.73 18.25
CA VAL A 284 4.34 -13.96 17.03
C VAL A 284 3.68 -15.09 16.24
N VAL A 285 3.28 -14.81 15.00
CA VAL A 285 2.53 -15.76 14.17
C VAL A 285 3.38 -16.23 12.99
N VAL A 286 3.71 -17.52 12.94
CA VAL A 286 4.50 -18.09 11.84
C VAL A 286 3.55 -18.57 10.74
N LEU A 287 3.76 -18.10 9.50
CA LEU A 287 2.91 -18.41 8.35
C LEU A 287 3.68 -19.17 7.27
N PRO A 288 3.09 -20.17 6.58
CA PRO A 288 3.77 -20.97 5.56
C PRO A 288 4.08 -20.18 4.27
N GLY A 289 3.47 -19.01 4.08
CA GLY A 289 3.60 -18.21 2.87
C GLY A 289 2.41 -17.26 2.71
N LYS A 290 1.91 -17.11 1.47
CA LYS A 290 0.65 -16.42 1.19
C LYS A 290 -0.50 -17.34 1.60
N THR A 291 -1.30 -16.91 2.57
CA THR A 291 -2.37 -17.72 3.17
C THR A 291 -3.52 -16.82 3.64
N PRO A 292 -4.79 -17.28 3.58
CA PRO A 292 -5.93 -16.54 4.16
C PRO A 292 -5.78 -16.33 5.68
N VAL A 293 -4.99 -17.16 6.37
CA VAL A 293 -4.72 -17.03 7.81
C VAL A 293 -4.19 -15.64 8.18
N TYR A 294 -3.43 -14.97 7.29
CA TYR A 294 -2.93 -13.63 7.56
C TYR A 294 -4.07 -12.62 7.79
N ALA A 295 -5.09 -12.65 6.93
CA ALA A 295 -6.23 -11.73 7.04
C ALA A 295 -6.98 -11.98 8.35
N GLU A 296 -7.21 -13.24 8.68
CA GLU A 296 -7.91 -13.64 9.90
C GLU A 296 -7.14 -13.27 11.18
N VAL A 297 -5.82 -13.46 11.20
CA VAL A 297 -4.95 -13.00 12.32
C VAL A 297 -5.07 -11.50 12.53
N LYS A 298 -5.17 -10.71 11.45
CA LYS A 298 -5.32 -9.26 11.54
C LYS A 298 -6.73 -8.83 11.93
N ARG A 299 -7.76 -9.51 11.45
CA ARG A 299 -9.14 -9.27 11.89
C ARG A 299 -9.28 -9.56 13.39
N VAL A 300 -8.95 -10.79 13.82
CA VAL A 300 -9.07 -11.20 15.22
C VAL A 300 -8.20 -10.34 16.13
N GLY A 301 -6.94 -10.11 15.76
CA GLY A 301 -6.00 -9.30 16.55
C GLY A 301 -6.39 -7.83 16.63
N ASP A 302 -6.63 -7.17 15.49
CA ASP A 302 -6.78 -5.71 15.46
C ASP A 302 -8.23 -5.25 15.76
N THR A 303 -9.25 -6.04 15.43
CA THR A 303 -10.67 -5.61 15.53
C THR A 303 -11.46 -6.34 16.62
N VAL A 304 -11.25 -7.65 16.79
CA VAL A 304 -12.06 -8.46 17.73
C VAL A 304 -11.50 -8.43 19.15
N LEU A 305 -10.20 -8.69 19.32
CA LEU A 305 -9.60 -8.94 20.64
C LEU A 305 -8.61 -7.86 21.08
N GLY A 306 -8.17 -6.98 20.19
CA GLY A 306 -7.23 -5.91 20.52
C GLY A 306 -5.85 -6.40 20.95
N MET A 307 -5.32 -7.44 20.28
CA MET A 307 -4.04 -8.08 20.61
C MET A 307 -2.96 -7.72 19.59
N ALA A 308 -1.76 -7.35 20.08
CA ALA A 308 -0.64 -7.06 19.20
C ALA A 308 -0.12 -8.35 18.54
N THR A 309 -0.07 -8.34 17.19
CA THR A 309 0.37 -9.49 16.40
C THR A 309 1.52 -9.15 15.45
N GLN A 310 2.53 -10.02 15.42
CA GLN A 310 3.65 -9.93 14.48
C GLN A 310 3.79 -11.22 13.67
N CYS A 311 3.35 -11.17 12.41
CA CYS A 311 3.49 -12.32 11.51
C CYS A 311 4.91 -12.42 10.93
N VAL A 312 5.42 -13.63 10.78
CA VAL A 312 6.71 -13.94 10.12
C VAL A 312 6.52 -15.12 9.16
N GLN A 313 7.18 -15.09 8.00
CA GLN A 313 7.12 -16.20 7.05
C GLN A 313 8.02 -17.35 7.51
N ALA A 314 7.57 -18.59 7.32
CA ALA A 314 8.31 -19.81 7.63
C ALA A 314 9.76 -19.80 7.11
N LYS A 315 9.98 -19.30 5.89
CA LYS A 315 11.33 -19.17 5.32
C LYS A 315 12.28 -18.30 6.15
N ASN A 316 11.76 -17.25 6.81
CA ASN A 316 12.53 -16.33 7.64
C ASN A 316 12.72 -16.85 9.07
N VAL A 317 11.94 -17.86 9.48
CA VAL A 317 12.12 -18.61 10.73
C VAL A 317 13.18 -19.70 10.53
N ASN A 318 13.06 -20.47 9.45
CA ASN A 318 14.00 -21.54 9.10
C ASN A 318 15.41 -21.01 8.79
N LYS A 319 15.50 -19.84 8.14
CA LYS A 319 16.77 -19.18 7.84
C LYS A 319 16.71 -17.73 8.31
N THR A 320 17.15 -17.52 9.54
CA THR A 320 17.23 -16.19 10.14
C THR A 320 18.39 -15.39 9.55
N SER A 321 18.24 -14.06 9.50
CA SER A 321 19.35 -13.15 9.26
C SER A 321 19.27 -12.00 10.26
N PRO A 322 20.40 -11.48 10.77
CA PRO A 322 20.40 -10.35 11.70
C PRO A 322 19.61 -9.14 11.18
N GLN A 323 19.75 -8.83 9.88
CA GLN A 323 19.01 -7.73 9.26
C GLN A 323 17.49 -7.96 9.26
N THR A 324 17.03 -9.17 8.95
CA THR A 324 15.60 -9.51 8.97
C THR A 324 15.04 -9.43 10.38
N LEU A 325 15.77 -9.94 11.38
CA LEU A 325 15.35 -9.89 12.79
C LEU A 325 15.38 -8.47 13.36
N SER A 326 16.38 -7.68 13.00
CA SER A 326 16.46 -6.26 13.35
C SER A 326 15.27 -5.46 12.79
N ASN A 327 14.94 -5.69 11.51
CA ASN A 327 13.72 -5.13 10.90
C ASN A 327 12.43 -5.66 11.54
N LEU A 328 12.43 -6.86 12.10
CA LEU A 328 11.29 -7.40 12.84
C LEU A 328 11.14 -6.67 14.18
N CYS A 329 12.23 -6.43 14.90
CA CYS A 329 12.25 -5.70 16.18
C CYS A 329 11.75 -4.26 16.01
N LEU A 330 12.12 -3.56 14.93
CA LEU A 330 11.60 -2.24 14.58
C LEU A 330 10.06 -2.20 14.61
N LYS A 331 9.43 -3.25 14.09
CA LYS A 331 7.96 -3.35 14.00
C LYS A 331 7.32 -3.75 15.31
N ILE A 332 7.97 -4.67 16.05
CA ILE A 332 7.48 -5.14 17.35
C ILE A 332 7.47 -3.97 18.34
N ASN A 333 8.60 -3.25 18.46
CA ASN A 333 8.75 -2.17 19.43
C ASN A 333 7.61 -1.14 19.31
N VAL A 334 7.36 -0.69 18.07
CA VAL A 334 6.32 0.31 17.77
C VAL A 334 4.90 -0.20 17.98
N LYS A 335 4.63 -1.50 17.71
CA LYS A 335 3.31 -2.10 18.00
C LYS A 335 3.00 -2.17 19.49
N LEU A 336 4.04 -2.20 20.32
CA LEU A 336 3.93 -2.22 21.77
C LEU A 336 4.08 -0.81 22.38
N GLY A 337 4.10 0.25 21.55
CA GLY A 337 4.11 1.64 22.00
C GLY A 337 5.51 2.27 22.15
N GLY A 338 6.57 1.53 21.83
CA GLY A 338 7.94 2.03 21.84
C GLY A 338 8.25 3.02 20.70
N ILE A 339 9.38 3.70 20.84
CA ILE A 339 9.91 4.69 19.89
C ILE A 339 11.27 4.20 19.39
N ASN A 340 11.42 3.98 18.09
CA ASN A 340 12.66 3.44 17.54
C ASN A 340 13.78 4.50 17.54
N SER A 341 13.49 5.68 17.01
CA SER A 341 14.41 6.82 16.92
C SER A 341 13.61 8.10 16.71
N ILE A 342 14.19 9.24 17.03
CA ILE A 342 13.60 10.56 16.81
C ILE A 342 14.50 11.42 15.93
N LEU A 343 13.96 12.46 15.31
CA LEU A 343 14.78 13.53 14.74
C LEU A 343 15.53 14.24 15.88
N VAL A 344 16.82 14.55 15.68
CA VAL A 344 17.57 15.33 16.67
C VAL A 344 16.85 16.67 16.91
N PRO A 345 16.45 17.00 18.16
CA PRO A 345 15.58 18.14 18.39
C PRO A 345 16.09 19.50 17.92
N SER A 346 17.42 19.72 17.98
CA SER A 346 18.07 21.00 17.66
C SER A 346 18.15 21.34 16.18
N ILE A 347 17.86 20.39 15.29
CA ILE A 347 17.91 20.59 13.82
C ILE A 347 16.51 20.59 13.20
N ARG A 348 15.47 20.58 14.03
CA ARG A 348 14.08 20.60 13.57
C ARG A 348 13.70 22.01 13.10
N PRO A 349 12.89 22.13 12.04
CA PRO A 349 12.34 23.41 11.58
C PRO A 349 11.56 24.17 12.67
N LYS A 350 11.36 25.48 12.48
CA LYS A 350 10.73 26.37 13.48
C LYS A 350 9.28 25.98 13.77
N VAL A 351 8.61 25.32 12.84
CA VAL A 351 7.27 24.74 13.03
C VAL A 351 7.13 23.92 14.32
N PHE A 352 8.21 23.28 14.79
CA PHE A 352 8.24 22.45 16.00
C PHE A 352 8.29 23.24 17.31
N ASN A 353 8.44 24.57 17.26
CA ASN A 353 8.48 25.43 18.45
C ASN A 353 7.12 25.58 19.13
N GLU A 354 6.03 25.29 18.42
CA GLU A 354 4.69 25.21 18.98
C GLU A 354 4.10 23.82 18.70
N PRO A 355 3.06 23.40 19.43
CA PRO A 355 2.39 22.13 19.17
C PRO A 355 1.91 22.04 17.72
N VAL A 356 2.36 21.03 16.99
CA VAL A 356 1.99 20.76 15.60
C VAL A 356 1.57 19.31 15.45
N ILE A 357 0.52 19.06 14.66
CA ILE A 357 0.09 17.72 14.28
C ILE A 357 0.36 17.48 12.79
N PHE A 358 1.05 16.37 12.49
CA PHE A 358 1.30 15.91 11.13
C PHE A 358 0.26 14.87 10.76
N LEU A 359 -0.54 15.18 9.74
CA LEU A 359 -1.55 14.31 9.19
C LEU A 359 -1.07 13.67 7.89
N GLY A 360 -1.45 12.42 7.69
CA GLY A 360 -1.29 11.73 6.41
C GLY A 360 -2.63 11.16 5.97
N ALA A 361 -2.98 11.34 4.71
CA ALA A 361 -4.25 10.87 4.18
C ALA A 361 -4.07 10.14 2.83
N ASP A 362 -4.73 8.99 2.69
CA ASP A 362 -4.73 8.17 1.47
C ASP A 362 -6.12 7.57 1.21
N VAL A 363 -6.44 7.38 -0.07
CA VAL A 363 -7.63 6.66 -0.51
C VAL A 363 -7.23 5.48 -1.39
N THR A 364 -7.50 4.27 -0.92
CA THR A 364 -7.23 3.05 -1.67
C THR A 364 -8.49 2.54 -2.37
N HIS A 365 -8.52 2.69 -3.70
CA HIS A 365 -9.55 2.13 -4.56
C HIS A 365 -9.46 0.61 -4.72
N PRO A 366 -10.58 -0.07 -5.03
CA PRO A 366 -10.55 -1.47 -5.41
C PRO A 366 -9.83 -1.70 -6.77
N PRO A 367 -9.35 -2.94 -7.03
CA PRO A 367 -8.70 -3.28 -8.29
C PRO A 367 -9.53 -2.89 -9.51
N ALA A 368 -8.85 -2.59 -10.62
CA ALA A 368 -9.53 -2.22 -11.85
C ALA A 368 -10.44 -3.37 -12.35
N GLY A 369 -11.67 -3.03 -12.75
CA GLY A 369 -12.71 -3.99 -13.14
C GLY A 369 -13.59 -4.52 -11.99
N ASP A 370 -13.26 -4.22 -10.73
CA ASP A 370 -14.19 -4.38 -9.62
C ASP A 370 -15.16 -3.18 -9.60
N ASN A 371 -16.45 -3.47 -9.50
CA ASN A 371 -17.54 -2.48 -9.48
C ASN A 371 -18.36 -2.55 -8.18
N LYS A 372 -17.96 -3.38 -7.22
CA LYS A 372 -18.74 -3.66 -6.00
C LYS A 372 -18.01 -3.23 -4.74
N LYS A 373 -16.69 -3.43 -4.68
CA LYS A 373 -15.92 -3.14 -3.47
C LYS A 373 -15.82 -1.64 -3.24
N PRO A 374 -15.90 -1.18 -1.99
CA PRO A 374 -15.79 0.25 -1.68
C PRO A 374 -14.36 0.77 -1.79
N SER A 375 -14.21 2.09 -1.88
CA SER A 375 -12.96 2.78 -1.57
C SER A 375 -12.76 2.82 -0.06
N ILE A 376 -11.50 2.84 0.39
CA ILE A 376 -11.16 2.97 1.80
C ILE A 376 -10.33 4.24 1.97
N ALA A 377 -10.82 5.16 2.80
CA ALA A 377 -10.08 6.36 3.20
C ALA A 377 -9.41 6.12 4.55
N ALA A 378 -8.15 6.52 4.67
CA ALA A 378 -7.38 6.43 5.91
C ALA A 378 -6.71 7.76 6.21
N VAL A 379 -6.80 8.19 7.46
CA VAL A 379 -6.10 9.38 7.96
C VAL A 379 -5.35 9.01 9.23
N VAL A 380 -4.06 9.35 9.26
CA VAL A 380 -3.20 9.18 10.44
C VAL A 380 -2.82 10.53 10.99
N GLY A 381 -2.52 10.61 12.28
CA GLY A 381 -2.00 11.81 12.93
C GLY A 381 -0.87 11.49 13.89
N SER A 382 0.16 12.33 13.94
CA SER A 382 1.26 12.21 14.92
C SER A 382 0.72 12.40 16.34
N MET A 383 1.24 11.68 17.33
CA MET A 383 0.74 11.66 18.72
C MET A 383 1.80 12.12 19.74
N ASP A 384 2.88 12.71 19.26
CA ASP A 384 3.96 13.29 20.08
C ASP A 384 4.65 14.43 19.30
N ALA A 385 5.49 15.20 20.00
CA ALA A 385 6.27 16.28 19.41
C ALA A 385 7.48 15.80 18.58
N HIS A 386 7.81 14.49 18.61
CA HIS A 386 8.92 13.89 17.85
C HIS A 386 8.51 13.39 16.46
N PRO A 387 7.30 13.72 16.02
CA PRO A 387 6.39 12.90 15.21
C PRO A 387 6.83 11.44 14.98
N SER A 388 6.98 10.64 16.04
CA SER A 388 7.35 9.22 15.91
C SER A 388 6.15 8.29 16.03
N ARG A 389 5.23 8.54 16.96
CA ARG A 389 4.02 7.73 17.13
C ARG A 389 2.87 8.32 16.33
N TYR A 390 2.05 7.45 15.72
CA TYR A 390 0.87 7.87 14.96
C TYR A 390 -0.36 7.06 15.38
N ALA A 391 -1.50 7.72 15.51
CA ALA A 391 -2.80 7.08 15.58
C ALA A 391 -3.45 7.06 14.18
N ALA A 392 -4.42 6.18 13.99
CA ALA A 392 -5.10 5.99 12.71
C ALA A 392 -6.61 6.07 12.85
N THR A 393 -7.25 6.64 11.84
CA THR A 393 -8.68 6.59 11.59
C THR A 393 -8.91 6.06 10.18
N VAL A 394 -9.98 5.30 9.99
CA VAL A 394 -10.27 4.66 8.71
C VAL A 394 -11.78 4.63 8.45
N ARG A 395 -12.18 4.80 7.19
CA ARG A 395 -13.57 4.82 6.74
C ARG A 395 -13.74 4.07 5.43
N VAL A 396 -14.89 3.42 5.29
CA VAL A 396 -15.36 2.88 4.02
C VAL A 396 -16.18 3.98 3.35
N GLN A 397 -15.93 4.23 2.08
CA GLN A 397 -16.68 5.22 1.30
C GLN A 397 -17.09 4.67 -0.07
N GLN A 398 -17.88 5.45 -0.80
CA GLN A 398 -18.42 5.07 -2.10
C GLN A 398 -17.34 4.57 -3.07
N HIS A 399 -17.73 3.63 -3.93
CA HIS A 399 -16.86 3.04 -4.95
C HIS A 399 -16.16 4.12 -5.79
N ARG A 400 -14.82 4.09 -5.80
CA ARG A 400 -13.97 5.02 -6.58
C ARG A 400 -14.17 6.51 -6.27
N GLN A 401 -14.72 6.83 -5.10
CA GLN A 401 -14.70 8.19 -4.58
C GLN A 401 -13.29 8.54 -4.09
N GLU A 402 -12.70 9.62 -4.59
CA GLU A 402 -11.36 10.11 -4.18
C GLU A 402 -11.43 11.09 -3.00
N ILE A 403 -12.45 11.95 -2.95
CA ILE A 403 -12.65 12.89 -1.83
C ILE A 403 -12.95 12.11 -0.55
N ILE A 404 -12.27 12.42 0.55
CA ILE A 404 -12.52 11.80 1.85
C ILE A 404 -13.81 12.39 2.46
N GLN A 405 -14.90 11.62 2.39
CA GLN A 405 -16.25 12.08 2.78
C GLN A 405 -16.34 12.44 4.27
N GLU A 406 -15.75 11.61 5.13
CA GLU A 406 -15.82 11.75 6.59
C GLU A 406 -14.58 12.43 7.20
N LEU A 407 -13.85 13.25 6.43
CA LEU A 407 -12.59 13.83 6.91
C LEU A 407 -12.76 14.64 8.20
N SER A 408 -13.86 15.37 8.35
CA SER A 408 -14.14 16.18 9.55
C SER A 408 -14.17 15.33 10.82
N SER A 409 -14.86 14.19 10.79
CA SER A 409 -14.95 13.30 11.96
C SER A 409 -13.61 12.62 12.26
N MET A 410 -12.90 12.19 11.21
CA MET A 410 -11.58 11.55 11.30
C MET A 410 -10.53 12.49 11.92
N VAL A 411 -10.47 13.74 11.45
CA VAL A 411 -9.56 14.76 11.99
C VAL A 411 -9.90 15.11 13.42
N ARG A 412 -11.19 15.27 13.74
CA ARG A 412 -11.66 15.52 15.11
C ARG A 412 -11.19 14.43 16.08
N GLU A 413 -11.33 13.16 15.70
CA GLU A 413 -10.83 12.03 16.51
C GLU A 413 -9.32 12.11 16.76
N LEU A 414 -8.53 12.43 15.72
CA LEU A 414 -7.08 12.57 15.82
C LEU A 414 -6.67 13.75 16.71
N LEU A 415 -7.35 14.90 16.62
CA LEU A 415 -7.10 16.06 17.47
C LEU A 415 -7.38 15.76 18.95
N ILE A 416 -8.47 15.04 19.24
CA ILE A 416 -8.77 14.60 20.62
C ILE A 416 -7.69 13.62 21.13
N MET A 417 -7.26 12.68 20.28
CA MET A 417 -6.20 11.73 20.65
C MET A 417 -4.85 12.43 20.85
N PHE A 418 -4.52 13.44 20.04
CA PHE A 418 -3.34 14.26 20.20
C PHE A 418 -3.35 15.00 21.54
N TYR A 419 -4.46 15.69 21.84
CA TYR A 419 -4.62 16.43 23.10
C TYR A 419 -4.40 15.52 24.32
N LYS A 420 -5.01 14.32 24.30
CA LYS A 420 -4.84 13.31 25.37
C LYS A 420 -3.41 12.77 25.46
N SER A 421 -2.75 12.54 24.31
CA SER A 421 -1.43 11.89 24.26
C SER A 421 -0.28 12.85 24.58
N THR A 422 -0.50 14.15 24.43
CA THR A 422 0.51 15.20 24.67
C THR A 422 0.38 15.83 26.05
N GLY A 423 -0.61 15.45 26.86
CA GLY A 423 -0.83 16.01 28.20
C GLY A 423 -1.58 17.34 28.19
N GLY A 424 -2.45 17.56 27.19
CA GLY A 424 -3.32 18.73 27.11
C GLY A 424 -2.88 19.82 26.14
N TYR A 425 -1.93 19.57 25.24
CA TYR A 425 -1.56 20.54 24.21
C TYR A 425 -2.52 20.48 23.03
N LYS A 426 -3.01 21.64 22.61
CA LYS A 426 -3.76 21.81 21.36
C LYS A 426 -2.78 22.17 20.23
N PRO A 427 -2.84 21.50 19.06
CA PRO A 427 -2.05 21.91 17.91
C PRO A 427 -2.34 23.35 17.49
N HIS A 428 -1.33 24.18 17.34
CA HIS A 428 -1.47 25.50 16.73
C HIS A 428 -1.34 25.42 15.20
N ARG A 429 -0.73 24.33 14.70
CA ARG A 429 -0.54 24.06 13.28
C ARG A 429 -0.98 22.64 12.92
N ILE A 430 -1.62 22.50 11.75
CA ILE A 430 -1.99 21.23 11.14
C ILE A 430 -1.30 21.13 9.78
N ILE A 431 -0.49 20.10 9.58
CA ILE A 431 0.21 19.86 8.31
C ILE A 431 -0.29 18.55 7.72
N LEU A 432 -0.98 18.61 6.59
CA LEU A 432 -1.57 17.46 5.94
C LEU A 432 -0.78 17.09 4.67
N TYR A 433 -0.33 15.84 4.61
CA TYR A 433 0.17 15.20 3.39
C TYR A 433 -0.90 14.28 2.81
N ARG A 434 -1.49 14.68 1.67
CA ARG A 434 -2.56 13.95 0.97
C ARG A 434 -2.00 13.19 -0.25
N ASP A 435 -1.94 11.86 -0.19
CA ASP A 435 -1.38 11.01 -1.26
C ASP A 435 -2.41 10.67 -2.34
N GLY A 436 -2.01 10.69 -3.61
CA GLY A 436 -2.76 10.01 -4.69
C GLY A 436 -3.79 10.86 -5.45
N VAL A 437 -3.90 12.15 -5.17
CA VAL A 437 -4.82 13.06 -5.86
C VAL A 437 -4.23 13.49 -7.21
N SER A 438 -5.03 13.46 -8.27
CA SER A 438 -4.65 13.96 -9.59
C SER A 438 -4.87 15.47 -9.72
N GLU A 439 -4.05 16.15 -10.54
CA GLU A 439 -4.10 17.61 -10.75
C GLU A 439 -5.50 18.11 -11.10
N GLY A 440 -6.19 17.42 -12.02
CA GLY A 440 -7.57 17.75 -12.42
C GLY A 440 -8.61 17.65 -11.29
N GLN A 441 -8.24 17.18 -10.10
CA GLN A 441 -9.11 17.08 -8.92
C GLN A 441 -8.67 17.98 -7.76
N PHE A 442 -7.56 18.73 -7.88
CA PHE A 442 -7.00 19.54 -6.79
C PHE A 442 -8.02 20.48 -6.18
N LEU A 443 -8.70 21.29 -7.00
CA LEU A 443 -9.66 22.28 -6.51
C LEU A 443 -10.83 21.63 -5.75
N HIS A 444 -11.41 20.56 -6.31
CA HIS A 444 -12.55 19.87 -5.69
C HIS A 444 -12.17 19.20 -4.37
N VAL A 445 -11.00 18.56 -4.33
CA VAL A 445 -10.47 17.92 -3.12
C VAL A 445 -10.16 18.98 -2.07
N LEU A 446 -9.46 20.05 -2.44
CA LEU A 446 -9.11 21.13 -1.53
C LEU A 446 -10.36 21.77 -0.91
N GLN A 447 -11.33 22.16 -1.73
CA GLN A 447 -12.54 22.85 -1.26
C GLN A 447 -13.29 22.02 -0.21
N HIS A 448 -13.44 20.71 -0.44
CA HIS A 448 -14.12 19.82 0.50
C HIS A 448 -13.25 19.51 1.73
N GLU A 449 -12.02 19.05 1.52
CA GLU A 449 -11.17 18.52 2.58
C GLU A 449 -10.63 19.64 3.51
N LEU A 450 -10.25 20.81 2.97
CA LEU A 450 -9.84 21.95 3.81
C LEU A 450 -10.99 22.43 4.70
N THR A 451 -12.20 22.54 4.14
CA THR A 451 -13.41 22.91 4.88
C THR A 451 -13.71 21.90 5.98
N ALA A 452 -13.58 20.60 5.70
CA ALA A 452 -13.80 19.55 6.68
C ALA A 452 -12.78 19.60 7.85
N ILE A 453 -11.50 19.94 7.59
CA ILE A 453 -10.49 20.12 8.64
C ILE A 453 -10.84 21.34 9.51
N ARG A 454 -11.23 22.47 8.91
CA ARG A 454 -11.66 23.68 9.64
C ARG A 454 -12.89 23.39 10.49
N GLU A 455 -13.88 22.70 9.93
CA GLU A 455 -15.10 22.27 10.63
C GLU A 455 -14.78 21.37 11.82
N ALA A 456 -13.83 20.44 11.69
CA ALA A 456 -13.39 19.59 12.79
C ALA A 456 -12.81 20.39 13.97
N CYS A 457 -12.07 21.47 13.67
CA CYS A 457 -11.51 22.36 14.68
C CYS A 457 -12.61 23.16 15.39
N ILE A 458 -13.50 23.81 14.63
CA ILE A 458 -14.62 24.60 15.17
C ILE A 458 -15.58 23.74 16.01
N LYS A 459 -15.84 22.49 15.60
CA LYS A 459 -16.67 21.54 16.36
C LYS A 459 -16.06 21.09 17.69
N LEU A 460 -14.75 21.27 17.88
CA LEU A 460 -14.10 21.01 19.17
C LEU A 460 -14.21 22.21 20.09
N GLU A 461 -13.98 23.41 19.55
CA GLU A 461 -14.04 24.68 20.26
C GLU A 461 -14.25 25.80 19.23
N GLY A 462 -15.24 26.68 19.45
CA GLY A 462 -15.73 27.61 18.42
C GLY A 462 -14.65 28.54 17.85
N ASP A 463 -13.70 28.97 18.68
CA ASP A 463 -12.61 29.87 18.31
C ASP A 463 -11.30 29.15 17.94
N TYR A 464 -11.27 27.82 17.98
CA TYR A 464 -10.08 27.05 17.67
C TYR A 464 -9.83 27.00 16.15
N LYS A 465 -8.91 27.84 15.69
CA LYS A 465 -8.57 28.04 14.27
C LYS A 465 -7.05 27.90 14.04
N PRO A 466 -6.49 26.68 14.16
CA PRO A 466 -5.06 26.46 13.90
C PRO A 466 -4.72 26.69 12.42
N GLY A 467 -3.48 27.10 12.14
CA GLY A 467 -3.01 27.28 10.77
C GLY A 467 -2.87 25.94 10.04
N ILE A 468 -3.45 25.82 8.84
CA ILE A 468 -3.44 24.59 8.04
C ILE A 468 -2.49 24.74 6.84
N THR A 469 -1.61 23.76 6.65
CA THR A 469 -0.85 23.57 5.39
C THR A 469 -1.30 22.28 4.72
N PHE A 470 -1.82 22.39 3.50
CA PHE A 470 -2.37 21.29 2.71
C PHE A 470 -1.44 20.95 1.55
N ILE A 471 -0.83 19.77 1.59
CA ILE A 471 0.20 19.35 0.63
C ILE A 471 -0.26 18.07 -0.05
N VAL A 472 -0.45 18.12 -1.36
CA VAL A 472 -0.67 16.90 -2.16
C VAL A 472 0.67 16.24 -2.46
N VAL A 473 0.74 14.92 -2.29
CA VAL A 473 1.89 14.09 -2.61
C VAL A 473 1.55 13.19 -3.79
N GLN A 474 2.33 13.27 -4.86
CA GLN A 474 2.16 12.45 -6.05
C GLN A 474 3.44 11.66 -6.33
N LYS A 475 3.39 10.36 -6.03
CA LYS A 475 4.47 9.41 -6.40
C LYS A 475 4.31 8.83 -7.81
N ARG A 476 3.11 8.94 -8.40
CA ARG A 476 2.74 8.29 -9.67
C ARG A 476 2.57 9.34 -10.77
N HIS A 477 3.68 9.75 -11.35
CA HIS A 477 3.74 10.68 -12.49
C HIS A 477 4.85 10.24 -13.47
N HIS A 478 4.99 10.99 -14.56
CA HIS A 478 5.88 10.66 -15.68
C HIS A 478 7.23 11.36 -15.63
N THR A 479 7.42 12.37 -14.78
CA THR A 479 8.69 13.08 -14.56
C THR A 479 9.78 12.13 -14.07
N ARG A 480 10.96 12.18 -14.71
CA ARG A 480 12.17 11.45 -14.30
C ARG A 480 13.33 12.44 -14.28
N LEU A 481 14.21 12.28 -13.30
CA LEU A 481 15.40 13.09 -13.13
C LEU A 481 16.62 12.18 -13.26
N PHE A 482 17.60 12.64 -14.02
CA PHE A 482 18.85 11.94 -14.30
C PHE A 482 20.02 12.87 -13.96
N CYS A 483 21.15 12.31 -13.53
CA CYS A 483 22.36 13.12 -13.29
C CYS A 483 22.98 13.49 -14.64
N SER A 484 23.26 14.77 -14.86
CA SER A 484 24.02 15.23 -16.03
C SER A 484 25.48 14.75 -15.95
N ASP A 485 26.11 14.83 -14.78
CA ASP A 485 27.42 14.23 -14.52
C ASP A 485 27.28 12.78 -14.02
N LYS A 486 28.02 11.87 -14.66
CA LYS A 486 28.12 10.47 -14.25
C LYS A 486 28.71 10.30 -12.85
N LYS A 487 29.55 11.23 -12.38
CA LYS A 487 30.16 11.18 -11.05
C LYS A 487 29.15 11.36 -9.91
N GLU A 488 28.03 12.01 -10.18
CA GLU A 488 26.96 12.24 -9.21
C GLU A 488 25.98 11.06 -9.10
N GLN A 489 26.11 10.06 -9.97
CA GLN A 489 25.25 8.90 -9.97
C GLN A 489 25.42 8.07 -8.68
N SER A 490 24.30 7.73 -8.06
CA SER A 490 24.25 7.00 -6.79
C SER A 490 23.83 5.54 -6.98
N GLY A 491 24.63 4.64 -6.39
CA GLY A 491 24.37 3.21 -6.34
C GLY A 491 24.47 2.51 -7.70
N LYS A 492 24.20 1.19 -7.69
CA LYS A 492 24.33 0.34 -8.89
C LYS A 492 23.38 0.70 -10.03
N SER A 493 22.24 1.34 -9.71
CA SER A 493 21.24 1.73 -10.71
C SER A 493 21.50 3.13 -11.30
N GLY A 494 22.55 3.83 -10.87
CA GLY A 494 22.99 5.11 -11.40
C GLY A 494 21.98 6.26 -11.23
N ASN A 495 21.22 6.26 -10.13
CA ASN A 495 20.15 7.24 -9.89
C ASN A 495 20.69 8.56 -9.34
N ILE A 496 19.86 9.60 -9.37
CA ILE A 496 20.07 10.82 -8.56
C ILE A 496 20.19 10.50 -7.06
N PRO A 497 20.99 11.25 -6.29
CA PRO A 497 21.17 11.00 -4.86
C PRO A 497 19.88 11.27 -4.06
N ALA A 498 19.74 10.58 -2.93
CA ALA A 498 18.64 10.84 -2.00
C ALA A 498 18.75 12.27 -1.45
N GLY A 499 17.64 12.99 -1.42
CA GLY A 499 17.59 14.41 -1.05
C GLY A 499 17.65 15.37 -2.24
N THR A 500 17.77 14.88 -3.47
CA THR A 500 17.67 15.72 -4.67
C THR A 500 16.29 16.38 -4.74
N THR A 501 16.28 17.71 -4.76
CA THR A 501 15.11 18.58 -4.81
C THR A 501 15.19 19.47 -6.05
N VAL A 502 14.07 19.61 -6.76
CA VAL A 502 13.92 20.49 -7.92
C VAL A 502 12.65 21.29 -7.76
N ASP A 503 12.79 22.60 -7.65
CA ASP A 503 11.72 23.58 -7.49
C ASP A 503 11.76 24.70 -8.55
N VAL A 504 12.62 24.54 -9.57
CA VAL A 504 12.78 25.48 -10.67
C VAL A 504 12.85 24.78 -12.03
N GLY A 505 12.41 25.47 -13.08
CA GLY A 505 12.52 25.04 -14.48
C GLY A 505 11.41 24.11 -14.97
N ILE A 506 11.08 23.06 -14.21
CA ILE A 506 10.08 22.04 -14.59
C ILE A 506 8.86 21.98 -13.64
N THR A 507 8.78 22.92 -12.71
CA THR A 507 7.68 23.10 -11.75
C THR A 507 6.62 24.05 -12.28
N HIS A 508 5.51 24.21 -11.56
CA HIS A 508 4.43 25.11 -11.93
C HIS A 508 4.93 26.56 -12.03
N PRO A 509 4.50 27.35 -13.03
CA PRO A 509 5.00 28.71 -13.24
C PRO A 509 4.65 29.69 -12.12
N THR A 510 3.59 29.44 -11.34
CA THR A 510 3.06 30.39 -10.35
C THR A 510 2.66 29.77 -9.02
N GLU A 511 2.57 28.45 -8.93
CA GLU A 511 2.08 27.76 -7.73
C GLU A 511 3.28 27.23 -6.94
N PHE A 512 3.04 26.82 -5.70
CA PHE A 512 4.10 26.29 -4.86
C PHE A 512 4.14 24.76 -4.99
N ASP A 513 4.99 24.28 -5.90
CA ASP A 513 5.30 22.88 -6.08
C ASP A 513 6.80 22.59 -6.14
N PHE A 514 7.17 21.36 -5.83
CA PHE A 514 8.55 20.89 -5.93
C PHE A 514 8.62 19.37 -6.05
N TYR A 515 9.67 18.89 -6.71
CA TYR A 515 10.04 17.48 -6.73
C TYR A 515 11.08 17.20 -5.64
N LEU A 516 10.91 16.11 -4.89
CA LEU A 516 11.90 15.61 -3.94
C LEU A 516 12.10 14.10 -4.10
N CYS A 517 13.30 13.71 -4.52
CA CYS A 517 13.75 12.32 -4.50
C CYS A 517 14.34 11.98 -3.13
N SER A 518 13.49 11.71 -2.15
CA SER A 518 13.93 11.50 -0.76
C SER A 518 14.62 10.16 -0.50
N HIS A 519 14.62 9.21 -1.44
CA HIS A 519 15.03 7.82 -1.20
C HIS A 519 16.19 7.39 -2.09
N GLN A 520 16.90 6.34 -1.66
CA GLN A 520 17.92 5.70 -2.49
C GLN A 520 17.27 4.82 -3.58
N GLY A 521 17.65 5.04 -4.83
CA GLY A 521 17.24 4.23 -5.98
C GLY A 521 17.94 2.87 -6.05
N ILE A 522 17.44 1.87 -5.31
CA ILE A 522 18.04 0.52 -5.25
C ILE A 522 18.01 -0.18 -6.62
N GLN A 523 16.84 -0.16 -7.26
CA GLN A 523 16.60 -0.85 -8.52
C GLN A 523 15.81 0.06 -9.47
N GLY A 524 16.22 0.05 -10.72
CA GLY A 524 15.53 0.77 -11.77
C GLY A 524 15.77 2.29 -11.71
N THR A 525 14.95 3.06 -12.41
CA THR A 525 14.92 4.53 -12.32
C THR A 525 14.01 4.98 -11.18
N SER A 526 14.52 5.86 -10.32
CA SER A 526 13.79 6.44 -9.19
C SER A 526 12.64 7.33 -9.68
N ARG A 527 11.63 7.47 -8.84
CA ARG A 527 10.51 8.39 -9.05
C ARG A 527 10.59 9.48 -7.99
N PRO A 528 11.05 10.70 -8.33
CA PRO A 528 11.06 11.80 -7.38
C PRO A 528 9.62 12.17 -7.06
N SER A 529 9.21 12.13 -5.79
CA SER A 529 7.82 12.45 -5.45
C SER A 529 7.57 13.94 -5.69
N HIS A 530 6.41 14.26 -6.27
CA HIS A 530 5.98 15.63 -6.53
C HIS A 530 5.09 16.11 -5.38
N TYR A 531 5.39 17.29 -4.85
CA TYR A 531 4.67 17.92 -3.74
C TYR A 531 4.07 19.21 -4.25
N HIS A 532 2.77 19.39 -4.04
CA HIS A 532 2.06 20.58 -4.45
C HIS A 532 1.32 21.16 -3.24
N VAL A 533 1.65 22.39 -2.86
CA VAL A 533 1.05 23.08 -1.72
C VAL A 533 -0.22 23.78 -2.20
N LEU A 534 -1.37 23.21 -1.84
CA LEU A 534 -2.68 23.73 -2.27
C LEU A 534 -3.20 24.83 -1.34
N TRP A 535 -2.72 24.86 -0.10
CA TRP A 535 -3.10 25.87 0.90
C TRP A 535 -2.04 25.97 1.98
N ASP A 536 -1.78 27.17 2.49
CA ASP A 536 -0.81 27.38 3.55
C ASP A 536 -1.11 28.61 4.41
N ASP A 537 -1.80 28.41 5.54
CA ASP A 537 -1.98 29.44 6.58
C ASP A 537 -0.70 29.65 7.41
N ASN A 538 0.28 28.75 7.32
CA ASN A 538 1.50 28.79 8.14
C ASN A 538 2.64 29.57 7.49
N HIS A 539 2.46 30.00 6.23
CA HIS A 539 3.41 30.82 5.46
C HIS A 539 4.83 30.23 5.43
N PHE A 540 4.94 28.96 5.04
CA PHE A 540 6.22 28.28 4.89
C PHE A 540 7.04 28.86 3.74
N ASP A 541 8.32 29.10 4.01
CA ASP A 541 9.32 29.26 2.97
C ASP A 541 9.63 27.91 2.29
N SER A 542 10.03 27.95 1.02
CA SER A 542 10.39 26.76 0.23
C SER A 542 11.41 25.87 0.95
N ASP A 543 12.50 26.45 1.46
CA ASP A 543 13.55 25.69 2.14
C ASP A 543 13.06 25.03 3.43
N GLU A 544 12.22 25.72 4.20
CA GLU A 544 11.66 25.18 5.44
C GLU A 544 10.76 23.97 5.15
N LEU A 545 9.85 24.10 4.19
CA LEU A 545 8.90 23.03 3.86
C LEU A 545 9.58 21.83 3.19
N GLN A 546 10.53 22.08 2.29
CA GLN A 546 11.28 21.03 1.61
C GLN A 546 12.15 20.25 2.62
N CYS A 547 12.82 20.96 3.53
CA CYS A 547 13.58 20.32 4.61
C CYS A 547 12.66 19.52 5.54
N LEU A 548 11.55 20.10 6.01
CA LEU A 548 10.55 19.40 6.83
C LEU A 548 10.07 18.11 6.17
N THR A 549 9.67 18.21 4.90
CA THR A 549 9.20 17.06 4.09
C THR A 549 10.28 15.99 4.00
N TYR A 550 11.54 16.37 3.77
CA TYR A 550 12.65 15.42 3.73
C TYR A 550 12.94 14.79 5.09
N GLN A 551 12.85 15.55 6.19
CA GLN A 551 13.01 15.02 7.54
C GLN A 551 11.93 13.99 7.88
N LEU A 552 10.67 14.24 7.52
CA LEU A 552 9.57 13.30 7.75
C LEU A 552 9.75 11.99 6.97
N CYS A 553 10.46 11.98 5.84
CA CYS A 553 10.84 10.74 5.14
C CYS A 553 11.82 9.85 5.93
N HIS A 554 12.45 10.36 6.98
CA HIS A 554 13.35 9.61 7.87
C HIS A 554 12.69 9.11 9.15
N THR A 555 11.43 9.50 9.40
CA THR A 555 10.66 9.10 10.60
C THR A 555 9.86 7.80 10.41
N TYR A 556 10.03 7.14 9.25
CA TYR A 556 9.32 5.90 8.95
C TYR A 556 9.92 4.71 9.72
N VAL A 557 9.12 4.14 10.62
CA VAL A 557 9.61 3.24 11.68
C VAL A 557 9.94 1.82 11.23
N ARG A 558 9.59 1.41 10.00
CA ARG A 558 9.73 0.00 9.56
C ARG A 558 11.08 -0.34 8.93
N CYS A 559 11.95 0.64 8.71
CA CYS A 559 13.30 0.43 8.20
C CYS A 559 14.21 1.60 8.59
N THR A 560 15.52 1.37 8.56
CA THR A 560 16.54 2.41 8.74
C THR A 560 16.94 3.05 7.40
N ARG A 561 15.93 3.53 6.67
CA ARG A 561 16.09 4.14 5.34
C ARG A 561 15.16 5.32 5.19
N SER A 562 15.60 6.34 4.45
CA SER A 562 14.70 7.38 3.98
C SER A 562 13.77 6.80 2.94
N VAL A 563 12.46 6.94 3.17
CA VAL A 563 11.42 6.46 2.26
C VAL A 563 11.03 7.52 1.24
N SER A 564 10.33 7.11 0.17
CA SER A 564 10.05 7.98 -0.99
C SER A 564 9.00 9.07 -0.76
N ILE A 565 8.22 8.97 0.31
CA ILE A 565 7.18 9.93 0.71
C ILE A 565 7.21 10.04 2.25
N PRO A 566 6.71 11.13 2.85
CA PRO A 566 6.72 11.33 4.29
C PRO A 566 6.06 10.16 5.03
N ALA A 567 6.58 9.82 6.20
CA ALA A 567 6.03 8.77 7.05
C ALA A 567 4.50 8.86 7.25
N PRO A 568 3.86 10.02 7.52
CA PRO A 568 2.41 10.11 7.64
C PRO A 568 1.66 9.60 6.40
N ALA A 569 2.04 10.04 5.19
CA ALA A 569 1.43 9.58 3.95
C ALA A 569 1.63 8.06 3.76
N TYR A 570 2.83 7.56 4.07
CA TYR A 570 3.13 6.12 3.99
C TYR A 570 2.26 5.30 4.95
N TYR A 571 2.04 5.81 6.17
CA TYR A 571 1.22 5.16 7.19
C TYR A 571 -0.27 5.15 6.81
N ALA A 572 -0.81 6.22 6.23
CA ALA A 572 -2.18 6.25 5.73
C ALA A 572 -2.43 5.12 4.71
N HIS A 573 -1.51 4.94 3.76
CA HIS A 573 -1.57 3.82 2.81
C HIS A 573 -1.50 2.44 3.51
N LEU A 574 -0.67 2.28 4.56
CA LEU A 574 -0.64 1.03 5.33
C LEU A 574 -1.95 0.75 6.08
N VAL A 575 -2.60 1.79 6.61
CA VAL A 575 -3.89 1.69 7.30
C VAL A 575 -4.99 1.30 6.31
N ALA A 576 -5.07 1.96 5.15
CA ALA A 576 -6.05 1.64 4.12
C ALA A 576 -5.88 0.19 3.62
N PHE A 577 -4.63 -0.25 3.41
CA PHE A 577 -4.33 -1.63 3.03
C PHE A 577 -4.66 -2.64 4.13
N ARG A 578 -4.45 -2.28 5.41
CA ARG A 578 -4.83 -3.13 6.55
C ARG A 578 -6.34 -3.29 6.65
N ALA A 579 -7.11 -2.20 6.52
CA ALA A 579 -8.56 -2.25 6.50
C ALA A 579 -9.11 -3.10 5.34
N ARG A 580 -8.43 -3.12 4.18
CA ARG A 580 -8.78 -4.04 3.09
C ARG A 580 -8.68 -5.51 3.51
N TYR A 581 -7.72 -5.88 4.38
CA TYR A 581 -7.64 -7.23 4.93
C TYR A 581 -8.75 -7.52 5.94
N HIS A 582 -9.18 -6.53 6.71
CA HIS A 582 -10.31 -6.67 7.64
C HIS A 582 -11.64 -6.88 6.92
N LEU A 583 -11.77 -6.36 5.69
CA LEU A 583 -12.91 -6.58 4.79
C LEU A 583 -12.84 -7.91 4.01
N VAL A 584 -11.83 -8.76 4.20
CA VAL A 584 -11.79 -10.05 3.52
C VAL A 584 -12.90 -10.93 4.10
N GLU A 585 -13.97 -11.09 3.32
CA GLU A 585 -15.07 -12.01 3.61
C GLU A 585 -14.53 -13.44 3.78
N LYS A 586 -15.16 -14.23 4.67
CA LYS A 586 -15.12 -15.69 4.57
C LYS A 586 -15.91 -16.07 3.31
N GLU A 587 -15.32 -15.92 2.13
CA GLU A 587 -15.88 -16.54 0.92
C GLU A 587 -15.78 -18.06 1.12
N HIS A 588 -16.84 -18.66 1.68
CA HIS A 588 -17.11 -20.06 1.46
C HIS A 588 -17.43 -20.19 -0.03
N ASP A 589 -16.47 -20.73 -0.77
CA ASP A 589 -16.61 -21.13 -2.18
C ASP A 589 -17.52 -22.39 -2.22
N SER A 590 -18.77 -22.28 -1.74
CA SER A 590 -19.80 -23.29 -1.96
C SER A 590 -20.26 -23.13 -3.40
N GLY A 591 -19.85 -24.09 -4.24
CA GLY A 591 -20.24 -24.19 -5.64
C GLY A 591 -21.71 -24.55 -5.83
N GLU A 592 -22.62 -23.69 -5.39
CA GLU A 592 -24.03 -23.78 -5.72
C GLU A 592 -24.48 -22.58 -6.54
N GLY A 593 -25.33 -22.89 -7.52
CA GLY A 593 -25.68 -22.02 -8.62
C GLY A 593 -26.31 -20.70 -8.19
N SER A 594 -26.28 -19.78 -9.14
CA SER A 594 -27.07 -18.55 -9.17
C SER A 594 -28.55 -18.85 -8.93
N HIS A 595 -28.96 -18.76 -7.67
CA HIS A 595 -30.30 -18.34 -7.30
C HIS A 595 -30.15 -17.04 -6.51
N GLN A 596 -30.94 -16.03 -6.88
CA GLN A 596 -31.18 -14.88 -6.01
C GLN A 596 -31.83 -15.42 -4.74
N SER A 597 -31.04 -15.57 -3.68
CA SER A 597 -31.55 -15.86 -2.35
C SER A 597 -30.98 -14.84 -1.36
N GLY A 598 -31.90 -14.11 -0.73
CA GLY A 598 -31.74 -13.47 0.57
C GLY A 598 -30.83 -12.26 0.66
N CYS A 599 -31.36 -11.14 1.15
CA CYS A 599 -30.61 -9.97 1.58
C CYS A 599 -29.35 -10.37 2.39
N SER A 600 -28.16 -10.12 1.83
CA SER A 600 -26.93 -10.20 2.59
C SER A 600 -26.86 -9.00 3.54
N GLU A 601 -27.25 -9.18 4.81
CA GLU A 601 -27.08 -8.17 5.86
C GLU A 601 -25.62 -7.67 5.95
N ASP A 602 -24.65 -8.51 5.54
CA ASP A 602 -23.21 -8.27 5.57
C ASP A 602 -22.65 -7.33 4.49
N ARG A 603 -23.45 -6.93 3.47
CA ARG A 603 -23.01 -5.95 2.45
C ARG A 603 -23.54 -4.54 2.69
N THR A 604 -24.23 -4.32 3.80
CA THR A 604 -24.65 -2.98 4.18
C THR A 604 -23.41 -2.10 4.47
N PRO A 605 -23.44 -0.80 4.14
CA PRO A 605 -22.39 0.14 4.53
C PRO A 605 -22.03 0.06 6.02
N GLY A 606 -23.04 -0.18 6.89
CA GLY A 606 -22.87 -0.37 8.32
C GLY A 606 -22.05 -1.61 8.70
N ALA A 607 -22.27 -2.75 8.05
CA ALA A 607 -21.48 -3.97 8.29
C ALA A 607 -20.01 -3.77 7.87
N MET A 608 -19.77 -3.16 6.71
CA MET A 608 -18.42 -2.84 6.24
C MET A 608 -17.69 -1.85 7.16
N ALA A 609 -18.40 -0.84 7.68
CA ALA A 609 -17.85 0.10 8.65
C ALA A 609 -17.46 -0.59 9.98
N ARG A 610 -18.29 -1.50 10.48
CA ARG A 610 -17.96 -2.31 11.68
C ARG A 610 -16.74 -3.20 11.44
N ALA A 611 -16.62 -3.82 10.27
CA ALA A 611 -15.52 -4.73 9.96
C ALA A 611 -14.14 -4.04 9.99
N ILE A 612 -14.05 -2.76 9.62
CA ILE A 612 -12.79 -1.99 9.66
C ILE A 612 -12.57 -1.24 10.97
N THR A 613 -13.55 -1.27 11.89
CA THR A 613 -13.42 -0.60 13.19
C THR A 613 -12.50 -1.42 14.09
N VAL A 614 -11.37 -0.83 14.46
CA VAL A 614 -10.39 -1.48 15.34
C VAL A 614 -10.82 -1.43 16.81
N HIS A 615 -10.35 -2.42 17.57
CA HIS A 615 -10.60 -2.53 19.01
C HIS A 615 -10.05 -1.28 19.76
N ALA A 616 -10.68 -0.91 20.87
CA ALA A 616 -10.32 0.29 21.64
C ALA A 616 -8.84 0.30 22.07
N ASP A 617 -8.31 -0.84 22.51
CA ASP A 617 -6.89 -1.00 22.88
C ASP A 617 -5.95 -0.85 21.67
N THR A 618 -6.42 -1.22 20.48
CA THR A 618 -5.64 -1.12 19.23
C THR A 618 -5.56 0.31 18.71
N LYS A 619 -6.54 1.18 19.03
CA LYS A 619 -6.54 2.59 18.60
C LYS A 619 -5.33 3.38 19.10
N LYS A 620 -4.74 2.97 20.22
CA LYS A 620 -3.62 3.67 20.88
C LYS A 620 -2.25 3.28 20.34
N VAL A 621 -2.17 2.28 19.47
CA VAL A 621 -0.90 1.72 18.97
C VAL A 621 -0.85 1.72 17.44
N MET A 622 0.37 1.67 16.90
CA MET A 622 0.61 1.61 15.45
C MET A 622 0.44 0.19 14.91
N TYR A 623 -0.75 -0.39 15.06
CA TYR A 623 -1.08 -1.77 14.64
C TYR A 623 -0.79 -2.04 13.16
N PHE A 624 -0.85 -1.00 12.32
CA PHE A 624 -0.60 -1.02 10.89
C PHE A 624 0.88 -1.20 10.50
N ALA A 625 1.82 -1.09 11.44
CA ALA A 625 3.26 -1.28 11.21
C ALA A 625 3.64 -2.68 10.66
#